data_AF-A0A5B6U729-F1
#
_entry.id   AF-A0A5B6U729-F1
#
_cell.length_a   1.000
_cell.length_b   1.000
_cell.length_c   1.000
_cell.angle_alpha   90.00
_cell.angle_beta   90.00
_cell.angle_gamma   90.00
#
_symmetry.space_group_name_H-M   'P 1'
#
loop_
_entity.id
_entity.type
_entity.pdbx_description
1 polymer ?
#
loop_
_entity_poly.entity_id
_entity_poly.type
_entity_poly.pdbx_seq_one_letter_code
_entity_poly.pdbx_strand_id
1 'polypeptide(L)'
;MKLEEYNHVVANHTIAVADREATAGYIAAAGFPFPLVLAWCAAILEVALVLCFLSGAFFSQAALVAAAYVLFLAFAFHGPSHWAGNQAEFGFFVDHFSFLAGLLFAAVHGPGRILALNLGWPGRA
;
A
#
# COMPACT_ATOMS: atom_id res chain seq x y z
N MET A 1 25.47 25.26 16.31
CA MET A 1 24.82 24.29 15.43
C MET A 1 25.70 24.14 14.20
N LYS A 2 26.28 22.96 13.95
CA LYS A 2 27.22 22.76 12.84
C LYS A 2 26.44 22.67 11.52
N LEU A 3 27.00 23.18 10.43
CA LEU A 3 26.36 23.21 9.10
C LEU A 3 25.92 21.81 8.60
N GLU A 4 26.58 20.75 9.06
CA GLU A 4 26.23 19.35 8.78
C GLU A 4 24.88 18.94 9.41
N GLU A 5 24.58 19.46 10.61
CA GLU A 5 23.35 19.18 11.35
C GLU A 5 22.16 19.93 10.72
N TYR A 6 22.40 21.15 10.22
CA TYR A 6 21.41 21.96 9.50
C TYR A 6 21.02 21.33 8.15
N ASN A 7 22.00 20.78 7.40
CA ASN A 7 21.71 20.10 6.14
C ASN A 7 20.90 18.81 6.32
N HIS A 8 21.07 18.12 7.45
CA HIS A 8 20.26 16.94 7.80
C HIS A 8 18.81 17.30 8.13
N VAL A 9 18.58 18.48 8.72
CA VAL A 9 17.24 18.98 9.05
C VAL A 9 16.53 19.48 7.79
N VAL A 10 17.20 20.23 6.91
CA VAL A 10 16.60 20.78 5.69
C VAL A 10 16.30 19.72 4.63
N ALA A 11 17.10 18.64 4.55
CA ALA A 11 16.82 17.51 3.64
C ALA A 11 15.55 16.72 3.99
N ASN A 12 15.07 16.79 5.24
CA ASN A 12 13.92 16.04 5.73
C ASN A 12 12.58 16.82 5.65
N HIS A 13 12.56 18.04 5.11
CA HIS A 13 11.36 18.86 4.98
C HIS A 13 10.69 18.83 3.60
N THR A 14 11.13 17.97 2.69
CA THR A 14 10.32 17.61 1.53
C THR A 14 9.15 16.76 2.01
N ILE A 15 7.92 17.13 1.63
CA ILE A 15 6.72 16.30 1.84
C ILE A 15 6.96 14.96 1.13
N ALA A 16 7.49 13.98 1.87
CA ALA A 16 7.75 12.65 1.37
C ALA A 16 6.47 11.85 1.53
N VAL A 17 5.92 11.38 0.42
CA VAL A 17 4.83 10.40 0.39
C VAL A 17 5.34 9.15 1.10
N ALA A 18 5.03 9.05 2.41
CA ALA A 18 5.69 8.20 3.42
C ALA A 18 7.20 8.45 3.52
N ASP A 19 7.75 8.45 4.74
CA ASP A 19 9.19 8.39 4.93
C ASP A 19 9.71 7.05 4.36
N ARG A 20 10.20 7.06 3.12
CA ARG A 20 10.62 5.84 2.41
C ARG A 20 11.81 5.18 3.09
N GLU A 21 12.61 5.94 3.83
CA GLU A 21 13.71 5.39 4.62
C GLU A 21 13.17 4.62 5.83
N ALA A 22 12.12 5.13 6.48
CA ALA A 22 11.41 4.38 7.50
C ALA A 22 10.77 3.10 6.92
N THR A 23 10.09 3.19 5.77
CA THR A 23 9.52 2.01 5.09
C THR A 23 10.59 0.99 4.70
N ALA A 24 11.73 1.44 4.16
CA ALA A 24 12.87 0.58 3.86
C ALA A 24 13.41 -0.10 5.14
N GLY A 25 13.45 0.61 6.26
CA GLY A 25 13.78 0.06 7.58
C GLY A 25 12.86 -1.09 7.98
N TYR A 26 11.53 -0.93 7.85
CA TYR A 26 10.56 -2.00 8.12
C TYR A 26 10.74 -3.21 7.18
N ILE A 27 10.96 -2.97 5.88
CA ILE A 27 11.19 -4.03 4.88
C ILE A 27 12.48 -4.80 5.20
N ALA A 28 13.55 -4.09 5.59
CA ALA A 28 14.80 -4.72 6.00
C ALA A 28 14.62 -5.55 7.28
N ALA A 29 13.86 -5.05 8.26
CA ALA A 29 13.56 -5.78 9.50
C ALA A 29 12.75 -7.06 9.25
N ALA A 30 11.89 -7.07 8.22
CA ALA A 30 11.18 -8.26 7.77
C ALA A 30 12.06 -9.26 6.98
N GLY A 31 13.33 -8.92 6.73
CA GLY A 31 14.31 -9.83 6.12
C GLY A 31 14.33 -9.83 4.59
N PHE A 32 13.67 -8.87 3.93
CA PHE A 32 13.68 -8.79 2.47
C PHE A 32 14.97 -8.18 1.92
N PRO A 33 15.47 -8.67 0.77
CA PRO A 33 16.61 -8.06 0.10
C PRO A 33 16.22 -6.76 -0.59
N PHE A 34 17.20 -5.87 -0.81
CA PHE A 34 17.01 -4.59 -1.52
C PHE A 34 15.86 -3.71 -0.97
N PRO A 35 15.85 -3.42 0.34
CA PRO A 35 14.70 -2.79 1.02
C PRO A 35 14.29 -1.44 0.43
N LEU A 36 15.25 -0.61 0.02
CA LEU A 36 14.95 0.69 -0.60
C LEU A 36 14.24 0.54 -1.96
N VAL A 37 14.64 -0.45 -2.76
CA VAL A 37 13.99 -0.73 -4.06
C VAL A 37 12.55 -1.19 -3.84
N LEU A 38 12.33 -2.09 -2.88
CA LEU A 38 10.99 -2.56 -2.54
C LEU A 38 10.12 -1.43 -1.95
N ALA A 39 10.69 -0.52 -1.15
CA ALA A 39 10.00 0.66 -0.65
C ALA A 39 9.53 1.56 -1.82
N TRP A 40 10.36 1.73 -2.85
CA TRP A 40 9.95 2.45 -4.07
C TRP A 40 8.86 1.72 -4.85
N CYS A 41 8.96 0.39 -5.01
CA CYS A 41 7.92 -0.41 -5.65
C CYS A 41 6.58 -0.30 -4.91
N ALA A 42 6.59 -0.39 -3.58
CA ALA A 42 5.42 -0.22 -2.73
C ALA A 42 4.80 1.17 -2.90
N ALA A 43 5.60 2.23 -2.81
CA ALA A 43 5.11 3.60 -2.96
C ALA A 43 4.48 3.85 -4.35
N ILE A 44 5.11 3.36 -5.42
CA ILE A 44 4.56 3.48 -6.79
C ILE A 44 3.24 2.71 -6.92
N LEU A 45 3.18 1.50 -6.39
CA LEU A 45 1.96 0.69 -6.41
C LEU A 45 0.83 1.38 -5.66
N GLU A 46 1.09 1.86 -4.44
CA GLU A 46 0.09 2.54 -3.60
C GLU A 46 -0.44 3.81 -4.27
N VAL A 47 0.44 4.63 -4.87
CA VAL A 47 0.01 5.80 -5.63
C VAL A 47 -0.83 5.40 -6.84
N ALA A 48 -0.44 4.37 -7.60
CA ALA A 48 -1.22 3.89 -8.74
C ALA A 48 -2.60 3.36 -8.32
N LEU A 49 -2.68 2.63 -7.21
CA LEU A 49 -3.95 2.12 -6.66
C LEU A 49 -4.85 3.27 -6.21
N VAL A 50 -4.31 4.28 -5.52
CA VAL A 50 -5.07 5.49 -5.13
C VAL A 50 -5.63 6.19 -6.36
N LEU A 51 -4.83 6.37 -7.41
CA LEU A 51 -5.31 6.98 -8.66
C LEU A 51 -6.42 6.15 -9.30
N CYS A 52 -6.31 4.83 -9.34
CA CYS A 52 -7.36 3.95 -9.87
C CYS A 52 -8.65 4.02 -9.04
N PHE A 53 -8.55 4.06 -7.71
CA PHE A 53 -9.72 4.13 -6.83
C PHE A 53 -10.42 5.49 -6.90
N LEU A 54 -9.67 6.60 -6.91
CA LEU A 54 -10.24 7.94 -6.98
C LEU A 54 -10.87 8.25 -8.35
N SER A 55 -10.25 7.74 -9.43
CA SER A 55 -10.77 7.96 -10.78
C SER A 55 -11.78 6.90 -11.23
N GLY A 56 -11.87 5.77 -10.54
CA GLY A 56 -12.62 4.60 -11.01
C GLY A 56 -12.00 3.88 -12.23
N ALA A 57 -10.87 4.35 -12.77
CA ALA A 57 -10.20 3.68 -13.88
C ALA A 57 -9.63 2.33 -13.41
N PHE A 58 -9.89 1.25 -14.18
CA PHE A 58 -9.48 -0.11 -13.84
C PHE A 58 -9.88 -0.55 -12.42
N PHE A 59 -10.95 0.00 -11.86
CA PHE A 59 -11.28 -0.13 -10.43
C PHE A 59 -11.33 -1.58 -9.95
N SER A 60 -12.04 -2.46 -10.66
CA SER A 60 -12.15 -3.87 -10.26
C SER A 60 -10.81 -4.59 -10.30
N GLN A 61 -9.98 -4.31 -11.33
CA GLN A 61 -8.64 -4.87 -11.45
C GLN A 61 -7.70 -4.33 -10.36
N ALA A 62 -7.76 -3.02 -10.10
CA ALA A 62 -7.00 -2.37 -9.04
C ALA A 62 -7.40 -2.91 -7.66
N ALA A 63 -8.69 -3.16 -7.43
CA ALA A 63 -9.18 -3.78 -6.19
C ALA A 63 -8.63 -5.20 -6.00
N LEU A 64 -8.53 -6.01 -7.07
CA LEU A 64 -7.91 -7.34 -7.01
C LEU A 64 -6.39 -7.28 -6.78
N VAL A 65 -5.69 -6.33 -7.39
CA VAL A 65 -4.27 -6.11 -7.15
C VAL A 65 -4.03 -5.66 -5.71
N ALA A 66 -4.82 -4.71 -5.21
CA ALA A 66 -4.77 -4.26 -3.82
C ALA A 66 -5.07 -5.42 -2.85
N ALA A 67 -6.05 -6.27 -3.15
CA ALA A 67 -6.38 -7.44 -2.37
C ALA A 67 -5.18 -8.40 -2.25
N ALA A 68 -4.53 -8.71 -3.37
CA ALA A 68 -3.32 -9.54 -3.37
C ALA A 68 -2.17 -8.89 -2.59
N TYR A 69 -1.97 -7.58 -2.75
CA TYR A 69 -0.95 -6.81 -2.04
C TYR A 69 -1.17 -6.80 -0.52
N VAL A 70 -2.38 -6.52 -0.06
CA VAL A 70 -2.77 -6.55 1.37
C VAL A 70 -2.59 -7.94 1.96
N LEU A 71 -2.99 -8.99 1.23
CA LEU A 71 -2.79 -10.37 1.67
C LEU A 71 -1.29 -10.68 1.84
N PHE A 72 -0.45 -10.25 0.89
CA PHE A 72 1.00 -10.37 1.02
C PHE A 72 1.53 -9.64 2.26
N LEU A 73 1.11 -8.39 2.49
CA LEU A 73 1.55 -7.61 3.66
C LEU A 73 1.14 -8.27 4.99
N ALA A 74 -0.07 -8.83 5.06
CA ALA A 74 -0.55 -9.54 6.24
C ALA A 74 0.44 -10.63 6.68
N PHE A 75 0.89 -11.47 5.74
CA PHE A 75 1.85 -12.54 6.07
C PHE A 75 3.27 -12.02 6.26
N ALA A 76 3.71 -11.07 5.43
CA ALA A 76 5.08 -10.58 5.43
C ALA A 76 5.43 -9.78 6.70
N PHE A 77 4.47 -9.05 7.27
CA PHE A 77 4.72 -8.14 8.39
C PHE A 77 3.95 -8.50 9.67
N HIS A 78 2.84 -9.24 9.56
CA HIS A 78 1.97 -9.59 10.68
C HIS A 78 1.65 -11.10 10.77
N GLY A 79 2.36 -11.96 10.02
CA GLY A 79 2.06 -13.39 9.95
C GLY A 79 2.33 -14.15 11.27
N PRO A 80 2.00 -15.46 11.35
CA PRO A 80 2.15 -16.30 12.56
C PRO A 80 3.47 -16.18 13.33
N SER A 81 4.58 -15.86 12.65
CA SER A 81 5.89 -15.61 13.27
C SER A 81 5.97 -14.32 14.10
N HIS A 82 5.04 -13.38 13.93
CA HIS A 82 5.06 -12.03 14.54
C HIS A 82 4.10 -11.88 15.74
N TRP A 83 2.99 -12.63 15.75
CA TRP A 83 1.95 -12.46 16.78
C TRP A 83 1.97 -13.51 17.89
N ALA A 84 2.89 -14.48 17.87
CA ALA A 84 3.09 -15.39 18.98
C ALA A 84 3.50 -14.62 20.24
N GLY A 85 2.56 -14.45 21.19
CA GLY A 85 2.76 -13.63 22.39
C GLY A 85 2.62 -12.11 22.17
N ASN A 86 2.15 -11.68 21.00
CA ASN A 86 1.91 -10.27 20.68
C ASN A 86 0.49 -10.08 20.11
N GLN A 87 -0.45 -9.77 21.00
CA GLN A 87 -1.87 -9.64 20.66
C GLN A 87 -2.17 -8.50 19.68
N ALA A 88 -1.36 -7.43 19.68
CA ALA A 88 -1.55 -6.31 18.75
C ALA A 88 -1.25 -6.74 17.32
N GLU A 89 -0.15 -7.50 17.12
CA GLU A 89 0.20 -8.06 15.82
C GLU A 89 -0.85 -9.06 15.32
N PHE A 90 -1.49 -9.82 16.21
CA PHE A 90 -2.60 -10.68 15.82
C PHE A 90 -3.79 -9.86 15.32
N GLY A 91 -4.13 -8.77 16.02
CA GLY A 91 -5.16 -7.83 15.59
C GLY A 91 -4.87 -7.29 14.20
N PHE A 92 -3.65 -6.80 13.97
CA PHE A 92 -3.24 -6.31 12.65
C PHE A 92 -3.33 -7.39 11.57
N PHE A 93 -2.90 -8.62 11.86
CA PHE A 93 -3.04 -9.75 10.93
C PHE A 93 -4.49 -9.96 10.51
N VAL A 94 -5.42 -9.99 11.47
CA VAL A 94 -6.85 -10.18 11.22
C VAL A 94 -7.46 -8.98 10.49
N ASP A 95 -7.06 -7.76 10.83
CA ASP A 95 -7.55 -6.53 10.19
C ASP A 95 -7.26 -6.51 8.68
N HIS A 96 -6.15 -7.09 8.23
CA HIS A 96 -5.85 -7.23 6.80
C HIS A 96 -6.88 -8.13 6.08
N PHE A 97 -7.43 -9.16 6.73
CA PHE A 97 -8.49 -9.99 6.13
C PHE A 97 -9.82 -9.23 6.05
N SER A 98 -10.13 -8.40 7.05
CA SER A 98 -11.29 -7.51 7.00
C SER A 98 -11.16 -6.51 5.84
N PHE A 99 -9.97 -5.94 5.66
CA PHE A 99 -9.69 -5.04 4.54
C PHE A 99 -9.73 -5.76 3.18
N LEU A 100 -9.15 -6.96 3.10
CA LEU A 100 -9.24 -7.84 1.93
C LEU A 100 -10.69 -8.13 1.55
N ALA A 101 -11.55 -8.46 2.51
CA ALA A 101 -12.97 -8.70 2.24
C ALA A 101 -13.65 -7.46 1.64
N GLY A 102 -13.34 -6.27 2.16
CA GLY A 102 -13.80 -5.00 1.60
C GLY A 102 -13.31 -4.76 0.15
N LEU A 103 -12.06 -5.10 -0.15
CA LEU A 103 -11.49 -4.99 -1.50
C LEU A 103 -12.12 -5.99 -2.48
N LEU A 104 -12.36 -7.23 -2.06
CA LEU A 104 -13.07 -8.23 -2.88
C LEU A 104 -14.52 -7.80 -3.14
N PHE A 105 -15.19 -7.25 -2.14
CA PHE A 105 -16.51 -6.66 -2.30
C PHE A 105 -16.46 -5.50 -3.32
N ALA A 106 -15.51 -4.58 -3.19
CA ALA A 106 -15.32 -3.48 -4.13
C ALA A 106 -15.05 -3.98 -5.56
N ALA A 107 -14.24 -5.03 -5.73
CA ALA A 107 -13.93 -5.61 -7.04
C ALA A 107 -15.19 -6.07 -7.79
N VAL A 108 -16.15 -6.67 -7.07
CA VAL A 108 -17.42 -7.16 -7.63
C VAL A 108 -18.38 -6.01 -7.99
N HIS A 109 -18.43 -4.96 -7.17
CA HIS A 109 -19.41 -3.89 -7.31
C HIS A 109 -18.94 -2.73 -8.22
N GLY A 110 -17.63 -2.60 -8.43
CA GLY A 110 -17.06 -1.57 -9.29
C GLY A 110 -17.12 -0.15 -8.69
N PRO A 111 -16.71 0.87 -9.45
CA PRO A 111 -16.52 2.25 -8.96
C PRO A 111 -17.81 3.07 -8.82
N GLY A 112 -18.97 2.50 -9.16
CA GLY A 112 -20.23 3.25 -9.26
C GLY A 112 -20.26 4.25 -10.42
N ARG A 113 -21.21 5.20 -10.39
CA ARG A 113 -21.47 6.14 -11.52
C ARG A 113 -21.02 7.59 -11.28
N ILE A 114 -20.75 7.98 -10.04
CA ILE A 114 -20.61 9.40 -9.64
C ILE A 114 -19.16 9.90 -9.74
N LEU A 115 -18.18 9.04 -9.47
CA LEU A 115 -16.75 9.39 -9.44
C LEU A 115 -15.90 8.63 -10.47
N ALA A 116 -16.52 7.75 -11.26
CA ALA A 116 -15.83 7.03 -12.32
C ALA A 116 -15.62 7.92 -13.54
N LEU A 117 -14.36 8.18 -13.90
CA LEU A 117 -14.00 8.68 -15.21
C LEU A 117 -14.48 7.66 -16.24
N ASN A 118 -15.49 8.04 -17.05
CA ASN A 118 -15.86 7.30 -18.24
C ASN A 118 -14.77 7.48 -19.31
N LEU A 119 -13.63 6.84 -19.12
CA LEU A 119 -12.74 6.53 -20.23
C LEU A 119 -13.49 5.49 -21.07
N GLY A 120 -14.29 5.95 -22.03
CA GLY A 120 -15.02 5.08 -22.95
C GLY A 120 -14.08 4.02 -23.51
N TRP A 121 -14.33 2.75 -23.16
CA TRP A 121 -13.63 1.62 -23.76
C TRP A 121 -14.24 1.37 -25.14
N PRO A 122 -13.47 1.33 -26.24
CA PRO A 122 -14.00 1.18 -27.61
C PRO A 122 -14.47 -0.24 -27.94
N GLY A 123 -15.00 -0.99 -26.97
CA GLY A 123 -15.21 -2.43 -27.08
C GLY A 123 -16.46 -2.97 -26.41
N ARG A 124 -17.57 -2.23 -26.42
CA ARG A 124 -18.91 -2.79 -26.16
C ARG A 124 -19.90 -2.27 -27.21
N ALA A 125 -20.23 -3.16 -28.14
CA ALA A 125 -21.46 -3.11 -28.94
C ALA A 125 -22.65 -3.56 -28.08
#